data_AF-A0A1H5H3Y5-F1
#
_entry.id   AF-A0A1H5H3Y5-F1
#
_cell.length_a   1.000
_cell.length_b   1.000
_cell.length_c   1.000
_cell.angle_alpha   90.00
_cell.angle_beta   90.00
_cell.angle_gamma   90.00
#
_symmetry.space_group_name_H-M   'P 1'
#
loop_
_entity.id
_entity.type
_entity.pdbx_description
1 polymer ?
#
loop_
_entity_poly.entity_id
_entity_poly.type
_entity_poly.pdbx_seq_one_letter_code
_entity_poly.pdbx_strand_id
1 'polypeptide(L)'
;MADMGAFRDAVTAWAAGGPGEPARDLAARLAVRAVVLLEGPSDVAAVDALAEGRGRDLAAEGICVLPIGGAMSVGRYTRLLGPSGLDLRLTGLCDEAEHPYYARGFGEAGAARDDFFVCAADLEDELIRALGVPRVAELIRAQGELRALQTFLRQPAQQGRAPPGSSSGVSSAPRRGARSATAASWSRTSPPTGLPPHSAAC
;
A
#
# COMPACT_ATOMS: atom_id res chain seq x y z
N MET A 1 19.49 -9.31 -12.51
CA MET A 1 19.77 -8.86 -11.12
C MET A 1 18.51 -9.11 -10.31
N ALA A 2 18.61 -9.55 -9.06
CA ALA A 2 17.42 -9.61 -8.20
C ALA A 2 16.97 -8.18 -7.90
N ASP A 3 15.66 -7.94 -8.00
CA ASP A 3 15.04 -6.65 -7.71
C ASP A 3 13.77 -6.86 -6.87
N MET A 4 13.12 -5.77 -6.50
CA MET A 4 11.90 -5.82 -5.69
C MET A 4 10.75 -6.54 -6.42
N GLY A 5 10.75 -6.59 -7.76
CA GLY A 5 9.79 -7.35 -8.57
C GLY A 5 9.92 -8.84 -8.32
N ALA A 6 11.13 -9.38 -8.36
CA ALA A 6 11.38 -10.79 -8.06
C ALA A 6 10.92 -11.18 -6.65
N PHE A 7 11.07 -10.28 -5.66
CA PHE A 7 10.57 -10.52 -4.31
C PHE A 7 9.03 -10.56 -4.28
N ARG A 8 8.34 -9.63 -4.96
CA ARG A 8 6.86 -9.63 -5.08
C ARG A 8 6.36 -10.93 -5.69
N ASP A 9 6.99 -11.39 -6.76
CA ASP A 9 6.62 -12.64 -7.46
C ASP A 9 6.80 -13.86 -6.54
N ALA A 10 7.92 -13.94 -5.83
CA ALA A 10 8.19 -15.03 -4.89
C ALA A 10 7.18 -15.08 -3.74
N VAL A 11 6.83 -13.92 -3.18
CA VAL A 11 5.80 -13.83 -2.12
C VAL A 11 4.43 -14.21 -2.67
N THR A 12 4.08 -13.79 -3.89
CA THR A 12 2.80 -14.13 -4.53
C THR A 12 2.70 -15.62 -4.79
N ALA A 13 3.77 -16.25 -5.28
CA ALA A 13 3.84 -17.70 -5.45
C ALA A 13 3.73 -18.43 -4.11
N TRP A 14 4.38 -17.94 -3.05
CA TRP A 14 4.25 -18.50 -1.71
C TRP A 14 2.82 -18.40 -1.17
N ALA A 15 2.15 -17.25 -1.36
CA ALA A 15 0.75 -17.05 -0.99
C ALA A 15 -0.21 -17.98 -1.76
N ALA A 16 0.16 -18.39 -2.97
CA ALA A 16 -0.55 -19.39 -3.77
C ALA A 16 -0.27 -20.85 -3.38
N GLY A 17 0.55 -21.09 -2.34
CA GLY A 17 0.91 -22.42 -1.85
C GLY A 17 2.26 -22.95 -2.34
N GLY A 18 3.04 -22.12 -3.04
CA GLY A 18 4.42 -22.43 -3.42
C GLY A 18 5.41 -22.38 -2.24
N PRO A 19 6.71 -22.66 -2.48
CA PRO A 19 7.75 -22.61 -1.45
C PRO A 19 8.01 -21.17 -0.98
N GLY A 20 8.34 -21.01 0.30
CA GLY A 20 8.63 -19.70 0.91
C GLY A 20 10.12 -19.33 0.90
N GLU A 21 11.00 -20.30 0.67
CA GLU A 21 12.45 -20.13 0.63
C GLU A 21 12.91 -19.05 -0.36
N PRO A 22 12.39 -18.98 -1.61
CA PRO A 22 12.79 -17.91 -2.53
C PRO A 22 12.48 -16.52 -1.99
N ALA A 23 11.33 -16.34 -1.33
CA ALA A 23 10.95 -15.06 -0.72
C ALA A 23 11.87 -14.71 0.45
N ARG A 24 12.23 -15.69 1.30
CA ARG A 24 13.19 -15.49 2.41
C ARG A 24 14.56 -15.05 1.90
N ASP A 25 15.09 -15.74 0.89
CA ASP A 25 16.40 -15.43 0.30
C ASP A 25 16.41 -14.06 -0.37
N LEU A 26 15.33 -13.69 -1.05
CA LEU A 26 15.20 -12.37 -1.68
C LEU A 26 15.05 -11.27 -0.63
N ALA A 27 14.26 -11.48 0.42
CA ALA A 27 14.11 -10.52 1.51
C ALA A 27 15.47 -10.17 2.14
N ALA A 28 16.29 -11.18 2.41
CA ALA A 28 17.63 -10.99 2.98
C ALA A 28 18.57 -10.27 2.00
N ARG A 29 18.64 -10.71 0.73
CA ARG A 29 19.55 -10.14 -0.28
C ARG A 29 19.22 -8.69 -0.64
N LEU A 30 17.94 -8.33 -0.62
CA LEU A 30 17.47 -6.99 -0.94
C LEU A 30 17.32 -6.09 0.30
N ALA A 31 17.68 -6.60 1.49
CA ALA A 31 17.51 -5.92 2.76
C ALA A 31 16.08 -5.35 2.95
N VAL A 32 15.07 -6.15 2.60
CA VAL A 32 13.66 -5.76 2.76
C VAL A 32 13.38 -5.56 4.23
N ARG A 33 12.93 -4.36 4.59
CA ARG A 33 12.64 -3.98 5.99
C ARG A 33 11.14 -3.78 6.24
N ALA A 34 10.38 -3.46 5.21
CA ALA A 34 8.96 -3.19 5.33
C ALA A 34 8.18 -3.58 4.08
N VAL A 35 6.91 -3.94 4.26
CA VAL A 35 5.97 -4.21 3.17
C VAL A 35 4.72 -3.34 3.33
N VAL A 36 4.33 -2.66 2.26
CA VAL A 36 3.06 -1.95 2.13
C VAL A 36 2.09 -2.85 1.38
N LEU A 37 1.07 -3.37 2.07
CA LEU A 37 0.04 -4.22 1.48
C LEU A 37 -1.06 -3.35 0.86
N LEU A 38 -1.32 -3.56 -0.42
CA LEU A 38 -2.31 -2.83 -1.21
C LEU A 38 -3.25 -3.82 -1.91
N GLU A 39 -4.51 -3.43 -2.14
CA GLU A 39 -5.51 -4.35 -2.70
C GLU A 39 -5.11 -4.84 -4.10
N GLY A 40 -4.73 -3.90 -4.96
CA GLY A 40 -4.50 -4.17 -6.38
C GLY A 40 -3.31 -3.45 -7.01
N PRO A 41 -3.00 -3.77 -8.28
CA PRO A 41 -1.89 -3.18 -9.01
C PRO A 41 -2.08 -1.68 -9.31
N SER A 42 -3.34 -1.21 -9.37
CA SER A 42 -3.65 0.23 -9.51
C SER A 42 -3.08 1.03 -8.34
N ASP A 43 -3.35 0.57 -7.11
CA ASP A 43 -2.87 1.19 -5.87
C ASP A 43 -1.34 1.22 -5.83
N VAL A 44 -0.69 0.13 -6.26
CA VAL A 44 0.78 0.03 -6.35
C VAL A 44 1.33 1.11 -7.26
N ALA A 45 0.78 1.24 -8.46
CA ALA A 45 1.19 2.25 -9.42
C ALA A 45 1.04 3.67 -8.85
N ALA A 46 -0.01 3.87 -8.07
CA ALA A 46 -0.32 5.15 -7.47
C ALA A 46 0.63 5.52 -6.32
N VAL A 47 0.95 4.55 -5.44
CA VAL A 47 1.95 4.70 -4.39
C VAL A 47 3.35 4.92 -4.97
N ASP A 48 3.71 4.15 -6.00
CA ASP A 48 5.01 4.28 -6.68
C ASP A 48 5.14 5.68 -7.32
N ALA A 49 4.11 6.15 -8.02
CA ALA A 49 4.09 7.49 -8.62
C ALA A 49 4.17 8.61 -7.57
N LEU A 50 3.53 8.41 -6.41
CA LEU A 50 3.58 9.36 -5.30
C LEU A 50 4.96 9.41 -4.63
N ALA A 51 5.65 8.28 -4.54
CA ALA A 51 7.02 8.21 -4.05
C ALA A 51 7.98 8.89 -5.04
N GLU A 52 7.85 8.59 -6.33
CA GLU A 52 8.64 9.21 -7.40
C GLU A 52 8.45 10.73 -7.43
N GLY A 53 7.20 11.21 -7.36
CA GLY A 53 6.88 12.64 -7.30
C GLY A 53 7.45 13.34 -6.06
N ARG A 54 7.89 12.58 -5.05
CA ARG A 54 8.59 13.07 -3.85
C ARG A 54 10.10 12.79 -3.87
N GLY A 55 10.64 12.29 -4.97
CA GLY A 55 12.05 11.95 -5.11
C GLY A 55 12.50 10.79 -4.23
N ARG A 56 11.59 9.87 -3.89
CA ARG A 56 11.89 8.69 -3.06
C ARG A 56 11.98 7.43 -3.92
N ASP A 57 13.02 6.65 -3.68
CA ASP A 57 13.18 5.31 -4.21
C ASP A 57 12.86 4.29 -3.10
N LEU A 58 11.62 3.79 -3.11
CA LEU A 58 11.15 2.83 -2.11
C LEU A 58 11.96 1.52 -2.13
N ALA A 59 12.43 1.09 -3.31
CA ALA A 59 13.19 -0.14 -3.44
C ALA A 59 14.60 0.03 -2.84
N ALA A 60 15.29 1.14 -3.11
CA ALA A 60 16.55 1.48 -2.45
C ALA A 60 16.41 1.68 -0.94
N GLU A 61 15.21 2.08 -0.50
CA GLU A 61 14.83 2.13 0.90
C GLU A 61 14.44 0.74 1.48
N GLY A 62 14.48 -0.36 0.73
CA GLY A 62 14.08 -1.67 1.24
C GLY A 62 12.58 -1.79 1.60
N ILE A 63 11.75 -0.95 0.99
CA ILE A 63 10.29 -0.96 1.14
C ILE A 63 9.67 -1.67 -0.07
N CYS A 64 8.96 -2.77 0.19
CA CYS A 64 8.22 -3.48 -0.84
C CYS A 64 6.77 -3.01 -0.86
N VAL A 65 6.32 -2.40 -1.96
CA VAL A 65 4.89 -2.16 -2.21
C VAL A 65 4.29 -3.39 -2.90
N LEU A 66 3.30 -4.05 -2.30
CA LEU A 66 2.84 -5.38 -2.71
C LEU A 66 1.32 -5.42 -2.94
N PRO A 67 0.84 -5.72 -4.17
CA PRO A 67 -0.57 -6.00 -4.40
C PRO A 67 -0.93 -7.38 -3.87
N ILE A 68 -2.05 -7.51 -3.14
CA ILE A 68 -2.46 -8.77 -2.51
C ILE A 68 -3.57 -9.52 -3.26
N GLY A 69 -4.11 -8.93 -4.33
CA GLY A 69 -5.16 -9.54 -5.16
C GLY A 69 -6.52 -9.55 -4.47
N GLY A 70 -6.90 -8.43 -3.86
CA GLY A 70 -8.17 -8.27 -3.15
C GLY A 70 -8.02 -8.26 -1.63
N ALA A 71 -8.77 -7.40 -0.94
CA ALA A 71 -8.64 -7.21 0.50
C ALA A 71 -8.87 -8.47 1.34
N MET A 72 -9.67 -9.44 0.86
CA MET A 72 -9.89 -10.72 1.53
C MET A 72 -8.59 -11.53 1.72
N SER A 73 -7.56 -11.28 0.91
CA SER A 73 -6.27 -11.97 1.00
C SER A 73 -5.36 -11.41 2.10
N VAL A 74 -5.67 -10.28 2.72
CA VAL A 74 -4.75 -9.56 3.61
C VAL A 74 -4.26 -10.41 4.77
N GLY A 75 -5.14 -11.18 5.42
CA GLY A 75 -4.79 -12.04 6.56
C GLY A 75 -3.77 -13.14 6.22
N ARG A 76 -3.76 -13.60 4.96
CA ARG A 76 -2.75 -14.54 4.49
C ARG A 76 -1.40 -13.85 4.35
N TYR A 77 -1.34 -12.70 3.69
CA TYR A 77 -0.08 -11.98 3.51
C TYR A 77 0.50 -11.48 4.83
N THR A 78 -0.32 -11.00 5.76
CA THR A 78 0.15 -10.56 7.08
C THR A 78 0.77 -11.71 7.88
N ARG A 79 0.24 -12.93 7.76
CA ARG A 79 0.82 -14.13 8.40
C ARG A 79 2.17 -14.54 7.79
N LEU A 80 2.29 -14.47 6.46
CA LEU A 80 3.51 -14.86 5.74
C LEU A 80 4.65 -13.86 5.94
N LEU A 81 4.32 -12.57 5.99
CA LEU A 81 5.30 -11.49 5.98
C LEU A 81 5.56 -10.90 7.37
N GLY A 82 4.58 -10.98 8.27
CA GLY A 82 4.67 -10.42 9.62
C GLY A 82 5.41 -11.32 10.62
N PRO A 83 5.20 -11.12 11.93
CA PRO A 83 5.99 -11.75 13.00
C PRO A 83 6.07 -13.27 12.95
N SER A 84 5.03 -13.95 12.49
CA SER A 84 5.02 -15.42 12.38
C SER A 84 5.75 -15.97 11.14
N GLY A 85 6.19 -15.09 10.24
CA GLY A 85 6.68 -15.46 8.91
C GLY A 85 8.08 -14.94 8.61
N LEU A 86 8.16 -13.80 7.92
CA LEU A 86 9.43 -13.11 7.61
C LEU A 86 9.83 -12.06 8.67
N ASP A 87 8.96 -11.77 9.63
CA ASP A 87 9.16 -10.74 10.66
C ASP A 87 9.46 -9.34 10.07
N LEU A 88 8.81 -9.02 8.95
CA LEU A 88 8.91 -7.71 8.32
C LEU A 88 7.91 -6.75 8.95
N ARG A 89 8.28 -5.47 8.98
CA ARG A 89 7.33 -4.42 9.34
C ARG A 89 6.24 -4.34 8.28
N LEU A 90 4.99 -4.45 8.71
CA LEU A 90 3.84 -4.36 7.82
C LEU A 90 3.15 -3.01 7.95
N THR A 91 2.66 -2.51 6.83
CA THR A 91 1.67 -1.42 6.76
C THR A 91 0.75 -1.69 5.58
N GLY A 92 -0.28 -0.87 5.40
CA GLY A 92 -1.19 -1.01 4.28
C GLY A 92 -2.03 0.22 4.03
N LEU A 93 -2.71 0.20 2.88
CA LEU A 93 -3.69 1.19 2.46
C LEU A 93 -4.91 0.45 1.94
N CYS A 94 -6.10 0.85 2.39
CA CYS A 94 -7.36 0.32 1.91
C CYS A 94 -8.44 1.40 1.92
N ASP A 95 -9.55 1.19 1.21
CA ASP A 95 -10.71 2.06 1.34
C ASP A 95 -11.51 1.72 2.60
N GLU A 96 -12.46 2.59 2.94
CA GLU A 96 -13.32 2.42 4.11
C GLU A 96 -14.12 1.10 4.05
N ALA A 97 -14.47 0.65 2.85
CA ALA A 97 -15.21 -0.60 2.65
C ALA A 97 -14.38 -1.84 3.02
N GLU A 98 -13.06 -1.83 2.82
CA GLU A 98 -12.20 -2.97 3.11
C GLU A 98 -11.58 -2.95 4.51
N HIS A 99 -11.75 -1.85 5.26
CA HIS A 99 -11.23 -1.71 6.63
C HIS A 99 -11.46 -2.95 7.53
N PRO A 100 -12.64 -3.60 7.56
CA PRO A 100 -12.86 -4.78 8.39
C PRO A 100 -11.90 -5.95 8.07
N TYR A 101 -11.52 -6.12 6.80
CA TYR A 101 -10.59 -7.18 6.38
C TYR A 101 -9.17 -6.87 6.87
N TYR A 102 -8.70 -5.64 6.67
CA TYR A 102 -7.37 -5.21 7.12
C TYR A 102 -7.25 -5.25 8.65
N ALA A 103 -8.24 -4.72 9.37
CA ALA A 103 -8.26 -4.72 10.84
C ALA A 103 -8.20 -6.15 11.41
N ARG A 104 -8.87 -7.10 10.76
CA ARG A 104 -8.82 -8.52 11.13
C ARG A 104 -7.46 -9.13 10.79
N GLY A 105 -6.99 -8.97 9.55
CA GLY A 105 -5.75 -9.60 9.09
C GLY A 105 -4.49 -9.12 9.83
N PHE A 106 -4.40 -7.83 10.14
CA PHE A 106 -3.30 -7.29 10.96
C PHE A 106 -3.40 -7.78 12.41
N GLY A 107 -4.60 -7.74 13.00
CA GLY A 107 -4.82 -8.20 14.37
C GLY A 107 -4.51 -9.68 14.59
N GLU A 108 -4.93 -10.56 13.68
CA GLU A 108 -4.64 -12.01 13.77
C GLU A 108 -3.15 -12.33 13.61
N ALA A 109 -2.40 -11.51 12.86
CA ALA A 109 -0.98 -11.69 12.65
C ALA A 109 -0.10 -11.11 13.78
N GLY A 110 -0.71 -10.49 14.79
CA GLY A 110 0.01 -9.78 15.86
C GLY A 110 0.70 -8.50 15.37
N ALA A 111 0.37 -8.02 14.16
CA ALA A 111 0.76 -6.69 13.71
C ALA A 111 -0.14 -5.65 14.42
N ALA A 112 0.40 -4.47 14.75
CA ALA A 112 -0.38 -3.50 15.50
C ALA A 112 -1.55 -2.99 14.62
N ARG A 113 -2.73 -2.84 15.23
CA ARG A 113 -3.93 -2.37 14.52
C ARG A 113 -3.77 -0.96 13.93
N ASP A 114 -2.83 -0.18 14.43
CA ASP A 114 -2.56 1.20 14.00
C ASP A 114 -1.53 1.29 12.85
N ASP A 115 -1.15 0.15 12.28
CA ASP A 115 -0.10 0.07 11.25
C ASP A 115 -0.61 0.26 9.82
N PHE A 116 -1.92 0.42 9.58
CA PHE A 116 -2.45 0.67 8.23
C PHE A 116 -3.34 1.92 8.17
N PHE A 117 -3.51 2.44 6.95
CA PHE A 117 -4.25 3.65 6.67
C PHE A 117 -5.51 3.35 5.87
N VAL A 118 -6.57 4.09 6.16
CA VAL A 118 -7.86 3.99 5.48
C VAL A 118 -8.13 5.27 4.70
N CYS A 119 -8.41 5.15 3.41
CA CYS A 119 -8.89 6.24 2.57
C CYS A 119 -10.36 6.52 2.91
N ALA A 120 -10.65 7.73 3.38
CA ALA A 120 -12.02 8.15 3.77
C ALA A 120 -12.83 8.71 2.59
N ALA A 121 -12.16 9.30 1.60
CA ALA A 121 -12.64 9.38 0.23
C ALA A 121 -12.08 8.16 -0.53
N ASP A 122 -12.67 7.75 -1.65
CA ASP A 122 -12.04 6.70 -2.46
C ASP A 122 -10.57 7.04 -2.76
N LEU A 123 -9.71 6.02 -2.83
CA LEU A 123 -8.28 6.19 -3.09
C LEU A 123 -8.04 7.03 -4.37
N GLU A 124 -8.94 6.93 -5.34
CA GLU A 124 -8.91 7.63 -6.62
C GLU A 124 -8.97 9.16 -6.47
N ASP A 125 -9.88 9.68 -5.64
CA ASP A 125 -9.96 11.12 -5.35
C ASP A 125 -8.70 11.63 -4.63
N GLU A 126 -8.16 10.85 -3.69
CA GLU A 126 -6.92 11.18 -2.98
C GLU A 126 -5.71 11.20 -3.93
N LEU A 127 -5.67 10.30 -4.91
CA LEU A 127 -4.64 10.26 -5.95
C LEU A 127 -4.73 11.42 -6.92
N ILE A 128 -5.93 11.79 -7.36
CA ILE A 128 -6.14 12.98 -8.20
C ILE A 128 -5.70 14.24 -7.46
N ARG A 129 -6.02 14.35 -6.17
CA ARG A 129 -5.61 15.47 -5.33
C ARG A 129 -4.09 15.54 -5.12
N ALA A 130 -3.44 14.39 -4.97
CA ALA A 130 -2.00 14.32 -4.69
C ALA A 130 -1.13 14.46 -5.94
N LEU A 131 -1.54 13.87 -7.06
CA LEU A 131 -0.74 13.74 -8.29
C LEU A 131 -1.24 14.64 -9.43
N GLY A 132 -2.49 15.09 -9.36
CA GLY A 132 -3.17 15.79 -10.44
C GLY A 132 -3.70 14.86 -11.53
N VAL A 133 -4.75 15.31 -12.21
CA VAL A 133 -5.44 14.57 -13.29
C VAL A 133 -4.49 14.10 -14.41
N PRO A 134 -3.51 14.89 -14.90
CA PRO A 134 -2.63 14.45 -15.98
C PRO A 134 -1.82 13.19 -15.61
N ARG A 135 -1.26 13.17 -14.40
CA ARG A 135 -0.44 12.05 -13.93
C ARG A 135 -1.29 10.81 -13.66
N VAL A 136 -2.48 10.97 -13.09
CA VAL A 136 -3.43 9.86 -12.92
C VAL A 136 -3.83 9.27 -14.27
N ALA A 137 -4.08 10.11 -15.28
CA ALA A 137 -4.41 9.63 -16.63
C ALA A 137 -3.25 8.87 -17.30
N GLU A 138 -1.99 9.24 -17.03
CA GLU A 138 -0.83 8.46 -17.47
C GLU A 138 -0.76 7.09 -16.81
N LEU A 139 -1.01 7.01 -15.49
CA LEU A 139 -1.00 5.75 -14.74
C LEU A 139 -2.08 4.78 -15.26
N ILE A 140 -3.30 5.27 -15.49
CA ILE A 140 -4.39 4.47 -16.05
C ILE A 140 -4.04 3.94 -17.45
N ARG A 141 -3.35 4.74 -18.28
CA ARG A 141 -2.87 4.29 -19.59
C ARG A 141 -1.80 3.22 -19.46
N ALA A 142 -0.83 3.41 -18.56
CA ALA A 142 0.27 2.49 -18.33
C ALA A 142 -0.23 1.11 -17.83
N GLN A 143 -1.30 1.09 -17.04
CA GLN A 143 -1.92 -0.15 -16.54
C GLN A 143 -2.87 -0.83 -17.54
N GLY A 144 -3.06 -0.29 -18.74
CA GLY A 144 -3.98 -0.86 -19.74
C GLY A 144 -5.47 -0.65 -19.42
N GLU A 145 -5.79 0.05 -18.34
CA GLU A 145 -7.15 0.30 -17.85
C GLU A 145 -7.85 1.48 -18.55
N LEU A 146 -7.23 2.04 -19.61
CA LEU A 146 -7.79 3.15 -20.37
C LEU A 146 -9.19 2.85 -20.93
N ARG A 147 -9.45 1.61 -21.36
CA ARG A 147 -10.78 1.20 -21.84
C ARG A 147 -11.81 1.10 -20.72
N ALA A 148 -11.40 0.66 -19.53
CA ALA A 148 -12.26 0.62 -18.34
C ALA A 148 -12.62 2.06 -17.92
N LEU A 149 -11.64 2.97 -17.88
CA LEU A 149 -11.86 4.40 -17.62
C LEU A 149 -12.79 5.04 -18.66
N GLN A 150 -12.54 4.84 -19.95
CA GLN A 150 -13.41 5.40 -21.00
C GLN A 150 -14.84 4.85 -20.92
N THR A 151 -15.00 3.59 -20.51
CA THR A 151 -16.33 2.99 -20.30
C THR A 151 -17.00 3.60 -19.08
N PHE A 152 -16.28 3.73 -17.96
CA PHE A 152 -16.74 4.37 -16.73
C PHE A 152 -17.16 5.83 -16.95
N LEU A 153 -16.34 6.64 -17.63
CA LEU A 153 -16.65 8.04 -17.97
C LEU A 153 -17.85 8.18 -18.92
N ARG A 154 -18.16 7.14 -19.69
CA ARG A 154 -19.34 7.09 -20.58
C ARG A 154 -20.60 6.60 -19.86
N GLN A 155 -20.51 6.16 -18.60
CA GLN A 155 -21.69 5.77 -17.84
C GLN A 155 -22.55 7.00 -17.51
N PRO A 156 -23.89 6.89 -17.60
CA PRO A 156 -24.79 8.00 -17.30
C PRO A 156 -24.60 8.59 -15.90
N ALA A 157 -24.21 7.77 -14.92
CA ALA A 157 -23.93 8.18 -13.54
C ALA A 157 -22.74 9.14 -13.39
N GLN A 158 -21.85 9.20 -14.40
CA GLN A 158 -20.68 10.09 -14.41
C GLN A 158 -20.90 11.35 -15.28
N GLN A 159 -21.99 11.43 -16.04
CA GLN A 159 -22.30 12.61 -16.85
C GLN A 159 -22.86 13.74 -15.96
N GLY A 160 -22.16 14.86 -15.88
CA GLY A 160 -22.56 16.04 -15.09
C GLY A 160 -21.94 16.13 -13.70
N ARG A 161 -21.05 15.20 -13.33
CA ARG A 161 -20.25 15.33 -12.11
C ARG A 161 -19.17 16.40 -12.35
N ALA A 162 -19.23 17.49 -11.59
CA ALA A 162 -18.18 18.51 -11.62
C ALA A 162 -16.83 17.85 -11.25
N PRO A 163 -15.68 18.34 -11.79
CA PRO A 163 -14.38 17.86 -11.35
C PRO A 163 -14.29 17.98 -9.81
N PRO A 164 -13.71 16.99 -9.12
CA PRO A 164 -13.66 17.00 -7.66
C PRO A 164 -12.97 18.30 -7.20
N GLY A 165 -13.76 19.18 -6.56
CA GLY A 165 -13.35 20.55 -6.28
C GLY A 165 -14.44 21.49 -5.73
N SER A 166 -15.72 21.14 -5.80
CA SER A 166 -16.81 21.97 -5.24
C SER A 166 -17.59 21.25 -4.13
N SER A 167 -17.07 21.38 -2.90
CA SER A 167 -17.70 21.35 -1.58
C SER A 167 -19.07 20.65 -1.37
N SER A 168 -19.13 19.70 -0.42
CA SER A 168 -19.81 19.91 0.86
C SER A 168 -19.46 18.77 1.84
N GLY A 169 -19.17 19.12 3.08
CA GLY A 169 -18.60 18.23 4.07
C GLY A 169 -19.56 17.13 4.54
N VAL A 170 -19.08 15.90 4.51
CA VAL A 170 -19.42 14.89 5.52
C VAL A 170 -18.13 14.60 6.27
N SER A 171 -18.04 15.13 7.49
CA SER A 171 -16.99 14.75 8.43
C SER A 171 -17.32 13.37 8.96
N SER A 172 -16.78 12.32 8.35
CA SER A 172 -16.65 11.02 9.02
C SER A 172 -15.46 11.11 9.97
N ALA A 173 -15.74 11.30 11.25
CA ALA A 173 -14.72 11.20 12.28
C ALA A 173 -14.06 9.80 12.19
N PRO A 174 -12.72 9.69 12.28
CA PRO A 174 -12.04 8.42 12.20
C PRO A 174 -12.57 7.48 13.30
N ARG A 175 -13.06 6.31 12.89
CA ARG A 175 -13.42 5.23 13.82
C ARG A 175 -12.15 4.81 14.57
N ARG A 176 -12.25 4.64 15.90
CA ARG A 176 -11.11 4.36 16.80
C ARG A 176 -10.17 3.29 16.20
N GLY A 177 -8.92 3.68 15.91
CA GLY A 177 -7.82 2.80 15.49
C GLY A 177 -7.37 2.95 14.03
N ALA A 178 -8.21 3.46 13.13
CA ALA A 178 -7.81 3.67 11.73
C ALA A 178 -7.25 5.09 11.52
N ARG A 179 -6.05 5.22 10.95
CA ARG A 179 -5.49 6.51 10.52
C ARG A 179 -6.04 6.85 9.14
N SER A 180 -6.51 8.08 8.94
CA SER A 180 -6.88 8.51 7.59
C SER A 180 -5.62 8.65 6.72
N ALA A 181 -5.66 8.03 5.54
CA ALA A 181 -4.71 8.34 4.49
C ALA A 181 -5.09 9.70 3.92
N THR A 182 -4.30 10.72 4.22
CA THR A 182 -4.26 11.93 3.40
C THR A 182 -2.91 11.96 2.74
N ALA A 183 -2.78 12.60 1.58
CA ALA A 183 -1.49 12.75 0.90
C ALA A 183 -0.37 13.30 1.84
N ALA A 184 -0.73 13.97 2.94
CA ALA A 184 0.16 14.53 3.96
C ALA A 184 0.50 13.61 5.15
N SER A 185 -0.20 12.49 5.37
CA SER A 185 0.10 11.57 6.48
C SER A 185 1.21 10.56 6.16
N TRP A 186 1.45 10.30 4.88
CA TRP A 186 2.47 9.36 4.37
C TRP A 186 3.93 9.85 4.53
N SER A 187 4.14 11.15 4.69
CA SER A 187 5.50 11.72 4.87
C SER A 187 6.08 11.47 6.26
N ARG A 188 5.28 11.02 7.23
CA ARG A 188 5.66 10.88 8.65
C ARG A 188 6.06 9.48 9.09
N THR A 189 6.15 8.50 8.20
CA THR A 189 6.87 7.25 8.47
C THR A 189 8.37 7.45 8.22
N SER A 190 8.96 8.38 8.97
CA SER A 190 10.41 8.36 9.19
C SER A 190 10.76 7.13 10.05
N PRO A 191 11.92 6.49 9.87
CA PRO A 191 12.35 5.43 10.76
C PRO A 191 12.49 6.01 12.19
N PRO A 192 12.19 5.24 13.26
CA PRO A 192 12.60 5.64 14.59
C PRO A 192 14.14 5.71 14.59
N THR A 193 14.67 6.91 14.78
CA THR A 193 16.10 7.07 15.04
C THR A 193 16.36 6.53 16.44
N GLY A 194 17.17 5.48 16.55
CA GLY A 194 17.74 5.05 17.83
C GLY A 194 17.87 3.55 18.03
N LEU A 195 19.00 2.98 17.57
CA LEU A 195 19.67 1.94 18.38
C LEU A 195 20.63 2.69 19.32
N PRO A 196 20.60 2.48 20.65
CA PRO A 196 21.69 2.93 21.49
C PRO A 196 22.94 2.05 21.21
N PRO A 197 24.15 2.62 21.20
CA PRO A 197 25.37 1.82 21.13
C PRO A 197 25.50 1.03 22.45
N HIS A 198 25.36 -0.29 22.38
CA HIS A 198 25.82 -1.14 23.48
C HIS A 198 27.34 -1.16 23.44
N SER A 199 27.90 -0.53 24.47
CA SER A 199 29.32 -0.44 24.82
C SER A 199 30.02 -1.80 24.72
N ALA A 200 31.14 -1.80 24.01
CA ALA A 200 32.16 -2.83 24.16
C ALA A 200 32.82 -2.68 25.54
N ALA A 201 32.73 -3.72 26.35
CA ALA A 201 33.58 -3.94 27.51
C ALA A 201 33.85 -5.45 27.63
N CYS A 202 35.03 -5.84 27.19
CA CYS A 202 35.86 -6.93 27.74
C CYS A 202 37.32 -6.56 27.44
#